data_AF-A0A0B8P973-F1
#
_entry.id   AF-A0A0B8P973-F1
#
_cell.length_a   1.000
_cell.length_b   1.000
_cell.length_c   1.000
_cell.angle_alpha   90.00
_cell.angle_beta   90.00
_cell.angle_gamma   90.00
#
_symmetry.space_group_name_H-M   'P 1'
#
loop_
_entity.id
_entity.type
_entity.pdbx_description
1 polymer ?
#
loop_
_entity_poly.entity_id
_entity_poly.type
_entity_poly.pdbx_seq_one_letter_code
_entity_poly.pdbx_strand_id
1 'polypeptide(L)'
;MLPGELAEAPVLLFFPYVGEDKPLKGSALSLLHKRYKEYQNQVIKPFYKRYFAEFDRQIVLVDVLSSLNQGSHAFSDMQLALSEIMKSFSYGSNSILRRIFSPRTDKLLFAATKADHVTPDQHSNLTMLLRHLVQPVWQYVSFENVKMECLPVASIAATDAGYVESKGKAQPAISGTLIGGERITLYPGEVPATLPKADFWQHSGFEFSSFQPKHYVESQALPHIAMDKALQFLLSDKLR
;
A
#
# COMPACT_ATOMS: atom_id res chain seq x y z
N MET A 1 -5.69 -11.37 -9.16
CA MET A 1 -5.73 -12.28 -7.99
C MET A 1 -4.60 -13.28 -8.15
N LEU A 2 -3.74 -13.47 -7.14
CA LEU A 2 -2.55 -14.33 -7.20
C LEU A 2 -2.86 -15.68 -6.53
N PRO A 3 -3.17 -16.75 -7.27
CA PRO A 3 -3.57 -18.03 -6.69
C PRO A 3 -2.38 -18.84 -6.13
N GLY A 4 -1.14 -18.44 -6.40
CA GLY A 4 0.06 -19.15 -5.96
C GLY A 4 0.02 -20.63 -6.34
N GLU A 5 0.38 -21.51 -5.40
CA GLU A 5 0.36 -22.97 -5.56
C GLU A 5 -1.04 -23.58 -5.74
N LEU A 6 -2.11 -22.79 -5.55
CA LEU A 6 -3.49 -23.27 -5.52
C LEU A 6 -4.24 -23.03 -6.84
N ALA A 7 -3.58 -22.52 -7.88
CA ALA A 7 -4.21 -22.10 -9.15
C ALA A 7 -5.16 -23.14 -9.76
N GLU A 8 -4.88 -24.43 -9.60
CA GLU A 8 -5.68 -25.53 -10.13
C GLU A 8 -6.43 -26.31 -9.04
N ALA A 9 -6.30 -25.91 -7.78
CA ALA A 9 -6.89 -26.62 -6.67
C ALA A 9 -8.43 -26.44 -6.66
N PRO A 10 -9.22 -27.52 -6.51
CA PRO A 10 -10.68 -27.45 -6.46
C PRO A 10 -11.25 -26.50 -5.39
N VAL A 11 -10.42 -26.19 -4.38
CA VAL A 11 -10.72 -25.24 -3.30
C VAL A 11 -10.91 -23.81 -3.79
N LEU A 12 -10.34 -23.43 -4.95
CA LEU A 12 -10.53 -22.11 -5.56
C LEU A 12 -11.72 -22.03 -6.53
N LEU A 13 -12.37 -23.16 -6.84
CA LEU A 13 -13.46 -23.22 -7.80
C LEU A 13 -14.81 -22.83 -7.18
N PHE A 14 -14.91 -21.62 -6.65
CA PHE A 14 -16.16 -21.04 -6.14
C PHE A 14 -16.24 -19.54 -6.48
N PHE A 15 -17.43 -18.98 -6.40
CA PHE A 15 -17.72 -17.58 -6.70
C PHE A 15 -18.87 -17.06 -5.81
N PRO A 16 -18.99 -15.74 -5.62
CA PRO A 16 -20.09 -15.19 -4.85
C PRO A 16 -21.43 -15.50 -5.51
N TYR A 17 -22.36 -16.07 -4.73
CA TYR A 17 -23.76 -16.22 -5.12
C TYR A 17 -24.57 -15.08 -4.50
N VAL A 18 -25.26 -14.30 -5.32
CA VAL A 18 -25.95 -13.05 -4.92
C VAL A 18 -27.46 -13.27 -4.68
N GLY A 19 -27.97 -14.48 -4.89
CA GLY A 19 -29.38 -14.82 -4.62
C GLY A 19 -29.64 -15.18 -3.15
N GLU A 20 -30.92 -15.22 -2.79
CA GLU A 20 -31.38 -15.51 -1.41
C GLU A 20 -31.66 -16.99 -1.14
N ASP A 21 -31.42 -17.86 -2.11
CA ASP A 21 -31.71 -19.29 -2.00
C ASP A 21 -30.93 -19.96 -0.86
N LYS A 22 -31.60 -20.87 -0.17
CA LYS A 22 -30.95 -21.71 0.84
C LYS A 22 -30.22 -22.87 0.18
N PRO A 23 -28.98 -23.19 0.58
CA PRO A 23 -28.25 -24.33 0.05
C PRO A 23 -28.97 -25.64 0.40
N LEU A 24 -29.63 -26.25 -0.59
CA LEU A 24 -30.19 -27.60 -0.48
C LEU A 24 -29.08 -28.65 -0.61
N LYS A 25 -29.17 -29.74 0.14
CA LYS A 25 -28.15 -30.81 0.13
C LYS A 25 -27.99 -31.38 -1.29
N GLY A 26 -26.75 -31.40 -1.81
CA GLY A 26 -26.43 -31.89 -3.15
C GLY A 26 -26.60 -30.86 -4.27
N SER A 27 -27.11 -29.66 -3.97
CA SER A 27 -27.19 -28.57 -4.95
C SER A 27 -25.82 -27.97 -5.25
N ALA A 28 -25.70 -27.29 -6.40
CA ALA A 28 -24.52 -26.49 -6.73
C ALA A 28 -24.21 -25.43 -5.64
N LEU A 29 -25.23 -24.81 -5.06
CA LEU A 29 -25.06 -23.82 -3.98
C LEU A 29 -24.46 -24.46 -2.71
N SER A 30 -24.84 -25.70 -2.39
CA SER A 30 -24.21 -26.43 -1.28
C SER A 30 -22.74 -26.78 -1.56
N LEU A 31 -22.39 -27.05 -2.82
CA LEU A 31 -21.01 -27.28 -3.23
C LEU A 31 -20.16 -26.01 -3.14
N LEU A 32 -20.69 -24.85 -3.57
CA LEU A 32 -20.03 -23.55 -3.41
C LEU A 32 -19.76 -23.24 -1.93
N HIS A 33 -20.73 -23.45 -1.05
CA HIS A 33 -20.55 -23.28 0.39
C HIS A 33 -19.49 -24.21 0.97
N LYS A 34 -19.46 -25.48 0.53
CA LYS A 34 -18.43 -26.44 0.96
C LYS A 34 -17.05 -25.96 0.55
N ARG A 35 -16.85 -25.57 -0.71
CA ARG A 35 -15.56 -25.06 -1.22
C ARG A 35 -15.12 -23.78 -0.51
N TYR A 36 -16.04 -22.86 -0.22
CA TYR A 36 -15.73 -21.66 0.56
C TYR A 36 -15.24 -21.99 1.98
N LYS A 37 -15.91 -22.90 2.69
CA LYS A 37 -15.45 -23.36 4.02
C LYS A 37 -14.09 -24.06 3.94
N GLU A 38 -13.87 -24.82 2.89
CA GLU A 38 -12.60 -25.51 2.66
C GLU A 38 -11.47 -24.51 2.41
N TYR A 39 -11.72 -23.49 1.59
CA TYR A 39 -10.80 -22.36 1.38
C TYR A 39 -10.46 -21.65 2.69
N GLN A 40 -11.46 -21.35 3.52
CA GLN A 40 -11.21 -20.76 4.84
C GLN A 40 -10.33 -21.65 5.72
N ASN A 41 -10.55 -22.96 5.74
CA ASN A 41 -9.86 -23.89 6.64
C ASN A 41 -8.47 -24.31 6.16
N GLN A 42 -8.27 -24.45 4.85
CA GLN A 42 -7.03 -24.97 4.26
C GLN A 42 -6.10 -23.86 3.74
N VAL A 43 -6.64 -22.68 3.44
CA VAL A 43 -5.87 -21.56 2.88
C VAL A 43 -5.76 -20.42 3.88
N ILE A 44 -6.89 -19.86 4.30
CA ILE A 44 -6.92 -18.66 5.15
C ILE A 44 -6.38 -18.95 6.56
N LYS A 45 -6.96 -19.92 7.29
CA LYS A 45 -6.53 -20.22 8.66
C LYS A 45 -5.05 -20.63 8.76
N PRO A 46 -4.52 -21.50 7.89
CA PRO A 46 -3.11 -21.88 7.94
C PRO A 46 -2.18 -20.71 7.64
N PHE A 47 -2.55 -19.81 6.71
CA PHE A 47 -1.78 -18.60 6.44
C PHE A 47 -1.60 -17.75 7.71
N TYR A 48 -2.69 -17.45 8.40
CA TYR A 48 -2.65 -16.66 9.63
C TYR A 48 -1.87 -17.37 10.75
N LYS A 49 -2.09 -18.68 10.92
CA LYS A 49 -1.46 -19.44 12.01
C LYS A 49 0.04 -19.67 11.80
N ARG A 50 0.49 -19.87 10.55
CA ARG A 50 1.88 -20.21 10.25
C ARG A 50 2.75 -19.02 9.93
N TYR A 51 2.22 -17.99 9.25
CA TYR A 51 3.02 -16.87 8.78
C TYR A 51 2.69 -15.59 9.55
N PHE A 52 1.42 -15.20 9.59
CA PHE A 52 1.02 -13.92 10.19
C PHE A 52 1.30 -13.86 11.70
N ALA A 53 1.21 -15.01 12.37
CA ALA A 53 1.54 -15.17 13.78
C ALA A 53 3.01 -14.91 14.13
N GLU A 54 3.91 -14.92 13.15
CA GLU A 54 5.34 -14.79 13.40
C GLU A 54 5.87 -13.38 13.10
N PHE A 55 5.01 -12.47 12.63
CA PHE A 55 5.46 -11.12 12.26
C PHE A 55 5.73 -10.24 13.49
N ASP A 56 6.99 -9.89 13.70
CA ASP A 56 7.42 -8.92 14.72
C ASP A 56 7.33 -7.47 14.22
N ARG A 57 7.49 -7.27 12.91
CA ARG A 57 7.55 -5.96 12.23
C ARG A 57 6.86 -6.06 10.89
N GLN A 58 6.06 -5.05 10.54
CA GLN A 58 5.34 -5.03 9.27
C GLN A 58 5.57 -3.71 8.53
N ILE A 59 5.71 -3.81 7.21
CA ILE A 59 5.63 -2.69 6.30
C ILE A 59 4.45 -2.90 5.34
N VAL A 60 3.69 -1.83 5.10
CA VAL A 60 2.60 -1.78 4.11
C VAL A 60 2.98 -0.74 3.07
N LEU A 61 3.18 -1.21 1.83
CA LEU A 61 3.52 -0.37 0.69
C LEU A 61 2.26 0.16 0.02
N VAL A 62 2.19 1.47 -0.19
CA VAL A 62 1.00 2.14 -0.75
C VAL A 62 1.41 3.03 -1.91
N ASP A 63 0.89 2.73 -3.11
CA ASP A 63 1.11 3.52 -4.32
C ASP A 63 0.04 4.61 -4.47
N VAL A 64 0.20 5.68 -3.68
CA VAL A 64 -0.78 6.78 -3.63
C VAL A 64 -0.83 7.56 -4.95
N LEU A 65 0.33 7.77 -5.59
CA LEU A 65 0.44 8.58 -6.82
C LEU A 65 -0.31 7.93 -7.99
N SER A 66 -0.14 6.62 -8.19
CA SER A 66 -0.84 5.91 -9.27
C SER A 66 -2.35 5.87 -9.03
N SER A 67 -2.80 5.74 -7.78
CA SER A 67 -4.22 5.82 -7.44
C SER A 67 -4.79 7.22 -7.67
N LEU A 68 -4.02 8.28 -7.44
CA LEU A 68 -4.43 9.64 -7.76
C LEU A 68 -4.61 9.83 -9.27
N ASN A 69 -3.69 9.33 -10.10
CA ASN A 69 -3.79 9.43 -11.56
C ASN A 69 -5.04 8.72 -12.14
N GLN A 70 -5.46 7.62 -11.51
CA GLN A 70 -6.61 6.83 -11.99
C GLN A 70 -7.97 7.44 -11.62
N GLY A 71 -7.99 8.50 -10.82
CA GLY A 71 -9.19 9.25 -10.47
C GLY A 71 -9.90 8.76 -9.20
N SER A 72 -11.02 9.43 -8.89
CA SER A 72 -11.77 9.29 -7.64
C SER A 72 -12.14 7.83 -7.29
N HIS A 73 -12.58 7.04 -8.27
CA HIS A 73 -13.00 5.65 -8.02
C HIS A 73 -11.84 4.77 -7.57
N ALA A 74 -10.71 4.81 -8.27
CA ALA A 74 -9.52 4.03 -7.92
C ALA A 74 -8.92 4.48 -6.58
N PHE A 75 -8.95 5.79 -6.30
CA PHE A 75 -8.51 6.33 -5.02
C PHE A 75 -9.41 5.86 -3.85
N SER A 76 -10.73 5.87 -4.04
CA SER A 76 -11.70 5.36 -3.06
C SER A 76 -11.55 3.86 -2.84
N ASP A 77 -11.35 3.08 -3.90
CA ASP A 77 -11.13 1.63 -3.81
C ASP A 77 -9.84 1.30 -3.05
N MET A 78 -8.75 2.05 -3.28
CA MET A 78 -7.52 1.95 -2.47
C MET A 78 -7.80 2.25 -1.00
N GLN A 79 -8.59 3.29 -0.69
CA GLN A 79 -8.94 3.64 0.70
C GLN A 79 -9.75 2.51 1.37
N LEU A 80 -10.70 1.90 0.65
CA LEU A 80 -11.47 0.75 1.13
C LEU A 80 -10.57 -0.47 1.33
N ALA A 81 -9.72 -0.79 0.36
CA ALA A 81 -8.78 -1.90 0.45
C ALA A 81 -7.83 -1.74 1.64
N LEU A 82 -7.27 -0.55 1.85
CA LEU A 82 -6.50 -0.24 3.05
C LEU A 82 -7.34 -0.47 4.30
N SER A 83 -8.56 0.07 4.39
CA SER A 83 -9.45 -0.16 5.53
C SER A 83 -9.70 -1.65 5.82
N GLU A 84 -9.94 -2.48 4.79
CA GLU A 84 -10.15 -3.94 4.94
C GLU A 84 -8.88 -4.68 5.35
N ILE A 85 -7.73 -4.36 4.75
CA ILE A 85 -6.43 -4.91 5.16
C ILE A 85 -6.20 -4.57 6.64
N MET A 86 -6.59 -3.36 7.06
CA MET A 86 -6.44 -2.84 8.41
C MET A 86 -7.33 -3.50 9.46
N LYS A 87 -8.52 -3.99 9.09
CA LYS A 87 -9.33 -4.86 9.97
C LYS A 87 -8.62 -6.15 10.34
N SER A 88 -7.71 -6.63 9.49
CA SER A 88 -6.87 -7.80 9.80
C SER A 88 -5.78 -7.50 10.83
N PHE A 89 -5.50 -6.21 11.11
CA PHE A 89 -4.56 -5.74 12.13
C PHE A 89 -5.24 -5.26 13.42
N SER A 90 -6.55 -4.96 13.39
CA SER A 90 -7.29 -4.60 14.60
C SER A 90 -7.71 -5.87 15.36
N TYR A 91 -6.91 -6.27 16.34
CA TYR A 91 -7.19 -7.41 17.22
C TYR A 91 -8.06 -6.97 18.42
N GLY A 92 -9.25 -6.45 18.11
CA GLY A 92 -10.24 -6.10 19.13
C GLY A 92 -10.59 -7.28 20.05
N SER A 93 -11.02 -6.97 21.27
CA SER A 93 -11.33 -7.88 22.38
C SER A 93 -12.32 -9.02 22.05
N ASN A 94 -13.08 -8.93 20.95
CA ASN A 94 -14.10 -9.89 20.52
C ASN A 94 -13.83 -10.57 19.17
N SER A 95 -12.63 -10.47 18.60
CA SER A 95 -12.30 -11.12 17.31
C SER A 95 -11.99 -12.61 17.48
N ILE A 96 -12.61 -13.46 16.65
CA ILE A 96 -12.35 -14.91 16.51
C ILE A 96 -10.85 -15.19 16.30
N LEU A 97 -10.09 -14.23 15.78
CA LEU A 97 -8.65 -14.33 15.53
C LEU A 97 -7.80 -14.30 16.81
N ARG A 98 -8.23 -13.62 17.88
CA ARG A 98 -7.49 -13.60 19.17
C ARG A 98 -7.46 -14.96 19.86
N ARG A 99 -8.45 -15.83 19.58
CA ARG A 99 -8.48 -17.22 20.10
C ARG A 99 -7.43 -18.13 19.45
N ILE A 100 -6.85 -17.71 18.32
CA ILE A 100 -5.87 -18.47 17.57
C ILE A 100 -4.45 -17.92 17.75
N PHE A 101 -4.30 -16.62 18.11
CA PHE A 101 -3.00 -15.97 18.20
C PHE A 101 -2.99 -14.71 19.12
N SER A 102 -1.81 -14.38 19.68
CA SER A 102 -1.52 -13.13 20.41
C SER A 102 -0.56 -12.25 19.59
N PRO A 103 -0.93 -11.02 19.17
CA PRO A 103 -0.10 -10.17 18.32
C PRO A 103 1.30 -9.91 18.92
N ARG A 104 2.36 -10.16 18.14
CA ARG A 104 3.74 -9.80 18.48
C ARG A 104 4.22 -8.53 17.78
N THR A 105 3.52 -8.06 16.75
CA THR A 105 3.95 -6.90 15.97
C THR A 105 3.90 -5.64 16.81
N ASP A 106 5.06 -5.06 17.12
CA ASP A 106 5.15 -3.84 17.92
C ASP A 106 5.42 -2.59 17.06
N LYS A 107 5.75 -2.76 15.77
CA LYS A 107 5.87 -1.65 14.80
C LYS A 107 5.26 -1.96 13.45
N LEU A 108 4.51 -0.98 12.93
CA LEU A 108 3.86 -0.99 11.63
C LEU A 108 4.23 0.28 10.85
N LEU A 109 4.91 0.11 9.72
CA LEU A 109 5.28 1.22 8.82
C LEU A 109 4.35 1.25 7.62
N PHE A 110 3.70 2.38 7.38
CA PHE A 110 3.07 2.66 6.09
C PHE A 110 4.04 3.44 5.22
N ALA A 111 4.36 2.93 4.04
CA ALA A 111 5.29 3.57 3.13
C ALA A 111 4.57 3.98 1.84
N ALA A 112 4.49 5.29 1.58
CA ALA A 112 4.06 5.81 0.29
C ALA A 112 5.19 5.58 -0.71
N THR A 113 5.01 4.62 -1.61
CA THR A 113 6.06 4.20 -2.55
C THR A 113 6.25 5.17 -3.70
N LYS A 114 7.38 5.06 -4.41
CA LYS A 114 7.72 5.86 -5.60
C LYS A 114 7.79 7.36 -5.30
N ALA A 115 8.25 7.72 -4.10
CA ALA A 115 8.37 9.11 -3.67
C ALA A 115 9.33 9.95 -4.54
N ASP A 116 10.18 9.31 -5.35
CA ASP A 116 11.04 9.96 -6.33
C ASP A 116 10.25 10.48 -7.56
N HIS A 117 9.01 10.04 -7.77
CA HIS A 117 8.15 10.57 -8.84
C HIS A 117 7.56 11.95 -8.52
N VAL A 118 7.88 12.52 -7.36
CA VAL A 118 7.54 13.89 -6.96
C VAL A 118 8.76 14.62 -6.43
N THR A 119 8.72 15.96 -6.45
CA THR A 119 9.83 16.76 -5.94
C THR A 119 9.92 16.67 -4.40
N PRO A 120 11.11 16.87 -3.80
CA PRO A 120 11.29 16.72 -2.35
C PRO A 120 10.36 17.57 -1.48
N ASP A 121 9.97 18.75 -1.97
CA ASP A 121 9.00 19.62 -1.29
C ASP A 121 7.60 18.99 -1.16
N GLN A 122 7.24 18.04 -2.03
CA GLN A 122 5.97 17.33 -1.99
C GLN A 122 5.97 16.10 -1.07
N HIS A 123 7.12 15.68 -0.54
CA HIS A 123 7.22 14.50 0.34
C HIS A 123 6.43 14.65 1.64
N SER A 124 6.38 15.88 2.18
CA SER A 124 5.56 16.18 3.36
C SER A 124 4.07 16.00 3.05
N ASN A 125 3.60 16.51 1.90
CA ASN A 125 2.21 16.37 1.47
C ASN A 125 1.85 14.91 1.24
N LEU A 126 2.72 14.14 0.58
CA LEU A 126 2.53 12.70 0.38
C LEU A 126 2.41 11.95 1.70
N THR A 127 3.22 12.32 2.69
CA THR A 127 3.15 11.74 4.04
C THR A 127 1.83 12.09 4.73
N MET A 128 1.40 13.36 4.64
CA MET A 128 0.13 13.81 5.24
C MET A 128 -1.08 13.13 4.58
N LEU A 129 -1.08 13.00 3.26
CA LEU A 129 -2.12 12.30 2.51
C LEU A 129 -2.23 10.84 2.95
N LEU A 130 -1.08 10.15 3.03
CA LEU A 130 -1.04 8.77 3.51
C LEU A 130 -1.57 8.67 4.94
N ARG A 131 -1.17 9.59 5.84
CA ARG A 131 -1.69 9.63 7.22
C ARG A 131 -3.20 9.81 7.26
N HIS A 132 -3.77 10.64 6.40
CA HIS A 132 -5.23 10.78 6.30
C HIS A 132 -5.92 9.51 5.79
N LEU A 133 -5.34 8.84 4.79
CA LEU A 133 -5.86 7.56 4.27
C LEU A 133 -5.91 6.48 5.36
N VAL A 134 -4.88 6.42 6.22
CA VAL A 134 -4.80 5.42 7.30
C VAL A 134 -5.29 5.95 8.65
N GLN A 135 -5.84 7.18 8.71
CA GLN A 135 -6.32 7.77 9.95
C GLN A 135 -7.37 6.90 10.68
N PRO A 136 -8.36 6.28 9.99
CA PRO A 136 -9.31 5.39 10.66
C PRO A 136 -8.59 4.26 11.41
N VAL A 137 -7.51 3.72 10.84
CA VAL A 137 -6.68 2.66 11.42
C VAL A 137 -5.98 3.12 12.68
N TRP A 138 -5.44 4.34 12.66
CA TRP A 138 -4.64 4.87 13.76
C TRP A 138 -5.41 4.87 15.08
N GLN A 139 -6.72 5.13 14.99
CA GLN A 139 -7.64 5.08 16.12
C GLN A 139 -7.82 3.66 16.65
N TYR A 140 -7.86 2.62 15.81
CA TYR A 140 -8.04 1.24 16.26
C TYR A 140 -6.76 0.58 16.77
N VAL A 141 -5.64 0.80 16.09
CA VAL A 141 -4.36 0.10 16.38
C VAL A 141 -3.59 0.76 17.54
N SER A 142 -3.83 2.05 17.82
CA SER A 142 -3.21 2.72 18.98
C SER A 142 -3.57 2.10 20.33
N PHE A 143 -4.68 1.33 20.41
CA PHE A 143 -5.06 0.59 21.61
C PHE A 143 -4.19 -0.64 21.91
N GLU A 144 -3.34 -1.07 20.97
CA GLU A 144 -2.56 -2.32 21.07
C GLU A 144 -1.06 -2.13 21.32
N ASN A 145 -0.61 -0.93 21.73
CA ASN A 145 0.81 -0.57 21.92
C ASN A 145 1.68 -0.73 20.65
N VAL A 146 1.08 -0.79 19.47
CA VAL A 146 1.80 -0.84 18.19
C VAL A 146 2.24 0.57 17.81
N LYS A 147 3.55 0.77 17.61
CA LYS A 147 4.08 2.03 17.08
C LYS A 147 3.81 2.09 15.58
N MET A 148 3.19 3.16 15.13
CA MET A 148 2.92 3.40 13.71
C MET A 148 3.71 4.59 13.20
N GLU A 149 4.16 4.50 11.96
CA GLU A 149 4.79 5.61 11.24
C GLU A 149 4.34 5.62 9.78
N CYS A 150 4.35 6.80 9.17
CA CYS A 150 4.16 6.98 7.72
C CYS A 150 5.39 7.63 7.12
N LEU A 151 5.96 7.02 6.07
CA LEU A 151 7.12 7.57 5.37
C LEU A 151 6.88 7.63 3.86
N PRO A 152 7.35 8.69 3.17
CA PRO A 152 7.51 8.66 1.72
C PRO A 152 8.80 7.92 1.40
N VAL A 153 8.73 6.87 0.58
CA VAL A 153 9.86 5.97 0.30
C VAL A 153 10.01 5.75 -1.20
N ALA A 154 11.25 5.74 -1.66
CA ALA A 154 11.62 5.15 -2.95
C ALA A 154 12.69 4.10 -2.66
N SER A 155 12.34 2.81 -2.82
CA SER A 155 13.31 1.73 -2.63
C SER A 155 14.43 1.78 -3.67
N ILE A 156 14.09 2.21 -4.89
CA ILE A 156 15.01 2.49 -5.98
C ILE A 156 14.53 3.79 -6.63
N ALA A 157 15.34 4.84 -6.59
CA ALA A 157 15.01 6.13 -7.19
C ALA A 157 15.35 6.13 -8.69
N ALA A 158 14.33 6.30 -9.52
CA ALA A 158 14.42 6.39 -10.97
C ALA A 158 14.68 7.83 -11.47
N THR A 159 14.49 8.82 -10.60
CA THR A 159 14.61 10.25 -10.96
C THR A 159 15.70 10.97 -10.16
N ASP A 160 16.12 12.14 -10.66
CA ASP A 160 16.99 13.10 -9.97
C ASP A 160 16.21 14.37 -9.66
N ALA A 161 16.21 14.80 -8.40
CA ALA A 161 15.60 16.07 -8.00
C ALA A 161 16.53 17.25 -8.28
N GLY A 162 15.96 18.38 -8.69
CA GLY A 162 16.69 19.60 -8.96
C GLY A 162 15.77 20.80 -9.09
N TYR A 163 16.28 21.84 -9.76
CA TYR A 163 15.53 23.06 -10.04
C TYR A 163 15.70 23.44 -11.51
N VAL A 164 14.65 23.98 -12.10
CA VAL A 164 14.69 24.63 -13.41
C VAL A 164 14.39 26.11 -13.25
N GLU A 165 15.06 26.95 -14.03
CA GLU A 165 14.77 28.38 -14.05
C GLU A 165 13.58 28.65 -14.96
N SER A 166 12.53 29.24 -14.42
CA SER A 166 11.34 29.65 -15.18
C SER A 166 10.91 31.03 -14.72
N LYS A 167 10.80 31.98 -15.66
CA LYS A 167 10.41 33.37 -15.40
C LYS A 167 11.28 34.03 -14.30
N GLY A 168 12.58 33.74 -14.29
CA GLY A 168 13.54 34.29 -13.31
C GLY A 168 13.40 33.74 -11.89
N LYS A 169 12.67 32.62 -11.71
CA LYS A 169 12.55 31.92 -10.42
C LYS A 169 12.97 30.46 -10.58
N ALA A 170 13.72 29.96 -9.61
CA ALA A 170 13.98 28.52 -9.49
C ALA A 170 12.67 27.80 -9.12
N GLN A 171 12.26 26.85 -9.94
CA GLN A 171 11.11 25.98 -9.71
C GLN A 171 11.60 24.56 -9.47
N PRO A 172 11.09 23.84 -8.44
CA PRO A 172 11.43 22.43 -8.23
C PRO A 172 11.12 21.61 -9.48
N ALA A 173 11.97 20.64 -9.79
CA ALA A 173 11.76 19.71 -10.89
C ALA A 173 12.39 18.36 -10.58
N ILE A 174 11.89 17.33 -11.26
CA ILE A 174 12.54 16.01 -11.33
C ILE A 174 12.96 15.74 -12.77
N SER A 175 14.07 15.03 -12.94
CA SER A 175 14.58 14.56 -14.23
C SER A 175 14.64 13.05 -14.25
N GLY A 176 14.25 12.43 -15.36
CA GLY A 176 14.28 10.98 -15.51
C GLY A 176 13.94 10.56 -16.94
N THR A 177 14.00 9.26 -17.20
CA THR A 177 13.60 8.68 -18.48
C THR A 177 12.19 8.11 -18.37
N LEU A 178 11.25 8.55 -19.19
CA LEU A 178 9.90 7.98 -19.23
C LEU A 178 9.92 6.51 -19.66
N ILE A 179 8.84 5.78 -19.39
CA ILE A 179 8.64 4.40 -19.89
C ILE A 179 8.83 4.28 -21.42
N GLY A 180 8.56 5.35 -22.19
CA GLY A 180 8.81 5.42 -23.64
C GLY A 180 10.26 5.67 -24.07
N GLY A 181 11.20 5.84 -23.14
CA GLY A 181 12.62 6.08 -23.41
C GLY A 181 13.03 7.55 -23.57
N GLU A 182 12.07 8.48 -23.60
CA GLU A 182 12.35 9.92 -23.64
C GLU A 182 12.85 10.43 -22.28
N ARG A 183 13.98 11.14 -22.28
CA ARG A 183 14.47 11.82 -21.07
C ARG A 183 13.82 13.18 -20.95
N ILE A 184 13.23 13.46 -19.79
CA ILE A 184 12.50 14.70 -19.52
C ILE A 184 12.91 15.31 -18.19
N THR A 185 12.64 16.61 -18.04
CA THR A 185 12.73 17.35 -16.79
C THR A 185 11.45 18.15 -16.63
N LEU A 186 10.71 17.93 -15.54
CA LEU A 186 9.39 18.53 -15.33
C LEU A 186 9.09 18.80 -13.85
N TYR A 187 8.13 19.69 -13.61
CA TYR A 187 7.48 19.80 -12.31
C TYR A 187 6.25 18.87 -12.28
N PRO A 188 6.22 17.84 -11.40
CA PRO A 188 5.24 16.76 -11.46
C PRO A 188 3.84 17.14 -10.93
N GLY A 189 3.67 18.39 -10.52
CA GLY A 189 2.44 18.87 -9.89
C GLY A 189 2.47 18.75 -8.37
N GLU A 190 1.42 19.25 -7.75
CA GLU A 190 1.27 19.24 -6.29
C GLU A 190 0.57 17.97 -5.80
N VAL A 191 1.13 17.36 -4.78
CA VAL A 191 0.45 16.29 -4.05
C VAL A 191 -0.50 16.93 -3.05
N PRO A 192 -1.79 16.55 -3.01
CA PRO A 192 -2.73 17.10 -2.05
C PRO A 192 -2.37 16.61 -0.66
N ALA A 193 -2.23 17.51 0.32
CA ALA A 193 -1.90 17.12 1.70
C ALA A 193 -3.07 16.44 2.45
N THR A 194 -4.29 16.54 1.93
CA THR A 194 -5.52 15.96 2.48
C THR A 194 -6.26 15.18 1.41
N LEU A 195 -7.25 14.37 1.80
CA LEU A 195 -8.09 13.65 0.85
C LEU A 195 -8.76 14.63 -0.15
N PRO A 196 -8.59 14.43 -1.46
CA PRO A 196 -9.24 15.27 -2.46
C PRO A 196 -10.77 15.19 -2.37
N LYS A 197 -11.45 16.33 -2.45
CA LYS A 197 -12.91 16.40 -2.46
C LYS A 197 -13.47 15.91 -3.80
N ALA A 198 -14.72 15.45 -3.81
CA ALA A 198 -15.39 14.99 -5.04
C ALA A 198 -15.31 16.03 -6.18
N ASP A 199 -15.51 17.31 -5.86
CA ASP A 199 -15.50 18.40 -6.85
C ASP A 199 -14.12 18.60 -7.51
N PHE A 200 -13.02 18.28 -6.80
CA PHE A 200 -11.67 18.38 -7.38
C PHE A 200 -11.54 17.49 -8.62
N TRP A 201 -12.02 16.25 -8.52
CA TRP A 201 -11.93 15.25 -9.58
C TRP A 201 -12.77 15.58 -10.83
N GLN A 202 -13.76 16.46 -10.69
CA GLN A 202 -14.58 16.89 -11.83
C GLN A 202 -13.91 17.99 -12.65
N HIS A 203 -13.06 18.79 -12.02
CA HIS A 203 -12.46 19.99 -12.62
C HIS A 203 -10.94 19.86 -12.83
N SER A 204 -10.31 18.87 -12.22
CA SER A 204 -8.86 18.70 -12.20
C SER A 204 -8.50 17.21 -12.12
N GLY A 205 -7.36 16.88 -12.70
CA GLY A 205 -6.77 15.54 -12.66
C GLY A 205 -5.34 15.60 -12.15
N PHE A 206 -4.82 14.43 -11.76
CA PHE A 206 -3.40 14.26 -11.46
C PHE A 206 -2.73 13.53 -12.63
N GLU A 207 -1.49 13.94 -12.95
CA GLU A 207 -0.70 13.35 -14.02
C GLU A 207 0.75 13.12 -13.54
N PHE A 208 0.93 12.25 -12.55
CA PHE A 208 2.27 11.84 -12.11
C PHE A 208 2.89 10.86 -13.12
N SER A 209 3.98 11.27 -13.77
CA SER A 209 4.68 10.45 -14.76
C SER A 209 5.30 9.18 -14.17
N SER A 210 5.45 8.15 -15.00
CA SER A 210 6.19 6.93 -14.68
C SER A 210 7.54 6.90 -15.39
N PHE A 211 8.58 6.47 -14.67
CA PHE A 211 9.96 6.50 -15.13
C PHE A 211 10.55 5.10 -15.25
N GLN A 212 11.45 4.91 -16.21
CA GLN A 212 12.33 3.75 -16.30
C GLN A 212 13.40 3.82 -15.20
N PRO A 213 13.88 2.67 -14.71
CA PRO A 213 15.04 2.63 -13.83
C PRO A 213 16.24 3.35 -14.47
N LYS A 214 17.06 3.99 -13.63
CA LYS A 214 18.35 4.52 -14.06
C LYS A 214 19.27 3.37 -14.52
N HIS A 215 20.25 3.70 -15.35
CA HIS A 215 21.30 2.76 -15.68
C HIS A 215 22.02 2.30 -14.40
N TYR A 216 22.01 1.00 -14.14
CA TYR A 216 22.63 0.42 -12.95
C TYR A 216 24.13 0.19 -13.19
N VAL A 217 24.94 0.66 -12.25
CA VAL A 217 26.38 0.39 -12.21
C VAL A 217 26.62 -0.54 -11.03
N GLU A 218 27.11 -1.76 -11.29
CA GLU A 218 27.20 -2.85 -10.31
C GLU A 218 27.98 -2.47 -9.04
N SER A 219 29.01 -1.62 -9.19
CA SER A 219 29.84 -1.15 -8.08
C SER A 219 29.24 0.00 -7.26
N GLN A 220 28.01 0.44 -7.55
CA GLN A 220 27.37 1.56 -6.87
C GLN A 220 26.11 1.12 -6.14
N ALA A 221 25.88 1.72 -4.97
CA ALA A 221 24.62 1.55 -4.27
C ALA A 221 23.46 2.12 -5.11
N LEU A 222 22.32 1.43 -5.09
CA LEU A 222 21.11 1.94 -5.72
C LEU A 222 20.67 3.22 -5.00
N PRO A 223 20.32 4.28 -5.75
CA PRO A 223 19.79 5.50 -5.13
C PRO A 223 18.43 5.18 -4.50
N HIS A 224 18.15 5.78 -3.35
CA HIS A 224 16.92 5.54 -2.61
C HIS A 224 16.45 6.81 -1.89
N ILE A 225 15.20 6.81 -1.42
CA ILE A 225 14.64 7.87 -0.58
C ILE A 225 14.10 7.23 0.71
N ALA A 226 14.58 7.73 1.85
CA ALA A 226 14.12 7.38 3.20
C ALA A 226 14.20 5.89 3.59
N MET A 227 14.95 5.05 2.86
CA MET A 227 15.20 3.65 3.26
C MET A 227 15.96 3.56 4.58
N ASP A 228 16.88 4.48 4.83
CA ASP A 228 17.57 4.67 6.10
C ASP A 228 16.58 4.92 7.26
N LYS A 229 15.60 5.81 7.05
CA LYS A 229 14.55 6.11 8.04
C LYS A 229 13.63 4.92 8.25
N ALA A 230 13.28 4.19 7.18
CA ALA A 230 12.46 2.98 7.27
C ALA A 230 13.17 1.89 8.09
N LEU A 231 14.46 1.63 7.81
CA LEU A 231 15.28 0.69 8.56
C LEU A 231 15.47 1.12 10.02
N GLN A 232 15.72 2.42 10.26
CA GLN A 232 15.81 2.97 11.60
C GLN A 232 14.52 2.73 12.38
N PHE A 233 13.36 3.03 11.81
CA PHE A 233 12.08 2.77 12.45
C PHE A 233 11.88 1.27 12.70
N LEU A 234 12.11 0.43 11.71
CA LEU A 234 11.80 -1.00 11.77
C LEU A 234 12.78 -1.84 12.57
N LEU A 235 14.06 -1.44 12.72
CA LEU A 235 15.11 -2.34 13.23
C LEU A 235 15.98 -1.76 14.34
N SER A 236 15.98 -0.44 14.56
CA SER A 236 16.99 0.21 15.44
C SER A 236 17.05 -0.29 16.89
N ASP A 237 15.94 -0.75 17.46
CA ASP A 237 15.87 -1.29 18.82
C ASP A 237 16.41 -2.73 18.94
N LYS A 238 16.67 -3.40 17.81
CA LYS A 238 17.27 -4.75 17.75
C LYS A 238 18.77 -4.73 17.43
N LEU A 239 19.31 -3.56 17.07
CA LEU A 239 20.69 -3.37 16.62
C LEU A 239 21.51 -2.55 17.64
N ARG A 240 21.07 -2.49 18.89
CA ARG A 240 21.81 -1.85 19.99
C ARG A 240 22.66 -2.85 20.75
#